data_AF-A0AAD6B9Z1-F1
#
_entry.id   AF-A0AAD6B9Z1-F1
#
_cell.length_a   1.000
_cell.length_b   1.000
_cell.length_c   1.000
_cell.angle_alpha   90.00
_cell.angle_beta   90.00
_cell.angle_gamma   90.00
#
_symmetry.space_group_name_H-M   'P 1'
#
loop_
_entity.id
_entity.type
_entity.pdbx_description
1 polymer ?
#
loop_
_entity_poly.entity_id
_entity_poly.type
_entity_poly.pdbx_seq_one_letter_code
_entity_poly.pdbx_strand_id
1 'polypeptide(L)'
;MKFILLFPTLIFFIPFCLPQLSELFLSFEEKPHGAASLAQVHKALLHDGRTVAIKVQHPKVQSQSVKDIVMMEVLVKAVHWLCPEFAFMWLVDEAKKNMPLELDFLREGQNSEKVANMLAHFPFLKVPKIHWDLSTKRILTMEFAEGGQVNDREYMKKHGIDVNEISENLGKIYSEMIFVRGFVHCDPHPGNVLVRNCPKSKKTEITLLDHGLYQVLEPDFRLDYCRLWQALIRGDMSGVERYSRRLGAGDLFPLFACVLTARSWTAVNAGISSVPVTHSEHGDANLRKPQCPPPAEKKEKGESGEPGGDDTNLSLHPY
;
A
#
# COMPACT_ATOMS: atom_id res chain seq x y z
N MET A 1 -9.34 -6.63 11.01
CA MET A 1 -9.49 -7.60 12.12
C MET A 1 -8.69 -8.85 11.73
N LYS A 2 -7.43 -8.97 12.15
CA LYS A 2 -6.56 -10.13 11.84
C LYS A 2 -6.75 -11.16 12.97
N PHE A 3 -7.38 -12.29 12.68
CA PHE A 3 -7.51 -13.41 13.62
C PHE A 3 -6.13 -14.05 13.81
N ILE A 4 -5.55 -13.87 14.99
CA ILE A 4 -4.35 -14.59 15.43
C ILE A 4 -4.83 -15.95 15.95
N LEU A 5 -4.68 -17.00 15.15
CA LEU A 5 -4.79 -18.37 15.63
C LEU A 5 -3.40 -18.81 16.11
N LEU A 6 -3.23 -18.87 17.43
CA LEU A 6 -2.10 -19.53 18.10
C LEU A 6 -2.16 -21.04 17.78
N PHE A 7 -1.24 -21.53 16.95
CA PHE A 7 -0.99 -22.97 16.81
C PHE A 7 0.39 -23.30 17.39
N PRO A 8 0.51 -24.30 18.30
CA PRO A 8 1.79 -24.78 18.75
C PRO A 8 2.41 -25.78 17.74
N THR A 9 3.73 -25.86 17.80
CA THR A 9 4.66 -26.91 17.30
C THR A 9 4.94 -27.01 15.78
N LEU A 10 6.04 -26.36 15.37
CA LEU A 10 6.71 -26.40 14.06
C LEU A 10 7.33 -27.74 13.65
N ILE A 11 7.65 -28.60 14.62
CA ILE A 11 8.59 -29.72 14.45
C ILE A 11 8.12 -30.75 13.40
N PHE A 12 6.83 -30.74 13.04
CA PHE A 12 6.28 -31.70 12.09
C PHE A 12 6.40 -31.33 10.59
N PHE A 13 6.80 -30.12 10.21
CA PHE A 13 6.55 -29.65 8.82
C PHE A 13 7.76 -29.35 7.94
N ILE A 14 8.88 -28.85 8.48
CA ILE A 14 10.11 -28.72 7.69
C ILE A 14 10.59 -30.06 7.09
N PRO A 15 10.43 -31.24 7.74
CA PRO A 15 10.89 -32.51 7.18
C PRO A 15 10.17 -32.95 5.90
N PHE A 16 9.01 -32.38 5.57
CA PHE A 16 8.22 -32.84 4.41
C PHE A 16 8.59 -32.12 3.11
N CYS A 17 9.36 -31.04 3.17
CA CYS A 17 9.79 -30.27 1.99
C CYS A 17 11.31 -30.12 1.86
N LEU A 18 12.07 -30.49 2.89
CA LEU A 18 13.52 -30.35 2.96
C LEU A 18 14.14 -31.57 3.67
N PRO A 19 15.43 -31.90 3.41
CA PRO A 19 16.18 -32.87 4.21
C PRO A 19 16.16 -32.51 5.71
N GLN A 20 16.64 -33.42 6.57
CA GLN A 20 16.64 -33.19 8.01
C GLN A 20 17.27 -31.83 8.33
N LEU A 21 16.59 -31.02 9.15
CA LEU A 21 17.00 -29.65 9.51
C LEU A 21 18.49 -29.54 9.89
N SER A 22 19.00 -30.55 10.61
CA SER A 22 20.39 -30.65 11.04
C SER A 22 21.41 -30.85 9.91
N GLU A 23 20.99 -31.30 8.73
CA GLU A 23 21.82 -31.42 7.53
C GLU A 23 21.91 -30.10 6.76
N LEU A 24 20.94 -29.21 6.95
CA LEU A 24 20.84 -27.93 6.25
C LEU A 24 21.38 -26.75 7.07
N PHE A 25 21.19 -26.80 8.39
CA PHE A 25 21.48 -25.70 9.30
C PHE A 25 22.37 -26.16 10.45
N LEU A 26 23.39 -25.35 10.75
CA LEU A 26 24.21 -25.51 11.95
C LEU A 26 23.39 -25.25 13.22
N SER A 27 22.48 -24.28 13.18
CA SER A 27 21.48 -24.06 14.23
C SER A 27 20.19 -23.49 13.64
N PHE A 28 19.07 -23.80 14.28
CA PHE A 28 17.75 -23.33 13.87
C PHE A 28 16.95 -22.90 15.11
N GLU A 29 16.43 -21.67 15.12
CA GLU A 29 15.58 -21.18 16.19
C GLU A 29 14.13 -21.67 16.00
N GLU A 30 13.73 -22.65 16.80
CA GLU A 30 12.38 -23.23 16.74
C GLU A 30 11.28 -22.22 17.05
N LYS A 31 11.56 -21.27 17.95
CA LYS A 31 10.64 -20.17 18.24
C LYS A 31 10.69 -19.19 17.06
N PRO A 32 9.54 -18.87 16.43
CA PRO A 32 9.53 -17.91 15.34
C PRO A 32 10.00 -16.55 15.84
N HIS A 33 10.84 -15.90 15.03
CA HIS A 33 11.27 -14.52 15.22
C HIS A 33 10.11 -13.55 14.98
N GLY A 34 9.22 -13.89 14.04
CA GLY A 34 8.00 -13.14 13.76
C GLY A 34 6.93 -14.03 13.11
N ALA A 35 5.67 -13.62 13.23
CA ALA A 35 4.54 -14.30 12.61
C ALA A 35 3.62 -13.27 11.92
N ALA A 36 3.20 -13.61 10.71
CA ALA A 36 2.24 -12.85 9.91
C ALA A 36 1.04 -13.73 9.55
N SER A 37 0.09 -13.18 8.79
CA SER A 37 -1.16 -13.86 8.41
C SER A 37 -0.93 -15.15 7.62
N LEU A 38 0.06 -15.18 6.71
CA LEU A 38 0.27 -16.32 5.82
C LEU A 38 1.43 -17.23 6.26
N ALA A 39 2.36 -16.71 7.07
CA ALA A 39 3.62 -17.37 7.36
C ALA A 39 4.24 -16.94 8.69
N GLN A 40 5.23 -17.70 9.09
CA GLN A 40 6.11 -17.45 10.23
C GLN A 40 7.55 -17.36 9.76
N VAL A 41 8.37 -16.56 10.44
CA VAL A 41 9.77 -16.36 10.10
C VAL A 41 10.65 -16.91 11.21
N HIS A 42 11.60 -17.75 10.84
CA HIS A 42 12.58 -18.36 11.73
C HIS A 42 13.97 -17.83 11.42
N LYS A 43 14.83 -17.80 12.43
CA LYS A 43 16.24 -17.49 12.25
C LYS A 43 17.04 -18.78 12.29
N ALA A 44 18.01 -18.91 11.39
CA ALA A 44 18.90 -20.06 11.36
C ALA A 44 20.33 -19.64 10.98
N LEU A 45 21.28 -20.51 11.29
CA LEU A 45 22.68 -20.39 10.93
C LEU A 45 23.04 -21.51 9.96
N LEU A 46 23.56 -21.17 8.79
CA LEU A 46 24.06 -22.13 7.81
C LEU A 46 25.42 -22.68 8.24
N HIS A 47 25.80 -23.85 7.70
CA HIS A 47 27.10 -24.48 7.98
C HIS A 47 28.31 -23.64 7.56
N ASP A 48 28.13 -22.70 6.63
CA ASP A 48 29.16 -21.75 6.22
C ASP A 48 29.24 -20.48 7.08
N GLY A 49 28.45 -20.42 8.16
CA GLY A 49 28.42 -19.32 9.13
C GLY A 49 27.51 -18.15 8.74
N ARG A 50 26.79 -18.20 7.61
CA ARG A 50 25.81 -17.17 7.26
C ARG A 50 24.51 -17.33 8.04
N THR A 51 23.99 -16.22 8.55
CA THR A 51 22.67 -16.17 9.21
C THR A 51 21.57 -15.91 8.19
N VAL A 52 20.49 -16.70 8.26
CA VAL A 52 19.34 -16.61 7.34
C VAL A 52 18.02 -16.44 8.09
N ALA A 53 17.08 -15.76 7.42
CA ALA A 53 15.67 -15.72 7.77
C ALA A 53 14.91 -16.72 6.88
N ILE A 54 14.09 -17.58 7.50
CA ILE A 54 13.33 -18.63 6.82
C ILE A 54 11.84 -18.36 7.03
N LYS A 55 11.17 -17.84 6.01
CA LYS A 55 9.72 -17.61 5.97
C LYS A 55 9.04 -18.93 5.57
N VAL A 56 8.25 -19.51 6.47
CA VAL A 56 7.54 -20.77 6.27
C VAL A 56 6.04 -20.51 6.27
N GLN A 57 5.33 -20.94 5.23
CA GLN A 57 3.87 -20.81 5.17
C GLN A 57 3.18 -21.64 6.24
N HIS A 58 2.06 -21.13 6.77
CA HIS A 58 1.22 -21.91 7.67
C HIS A 58 0.66 -23.15 6.93
N PRO A 59 0.60 -24.34 7.57
CA PRO A 59 0.28 -25.59 6.88
C PRO A 59 -1.05 -25.58 6.11
N LYS A 60 -2.07 -24.92 6.66
CA LYS A 60 -3.43 -24.90 6.12
C LYS A 60 -3.75 -23.64 5.32
N VAL A 61 -2.81 -22.70 5.17
CA VAL A 61 -3.11 -21.40 4.56
C VAL A 61 -3.66 -21.56 3.15
N GLN A 62 -3.02 -22.36 2.30
CA GLN A 62 -3.44 -22.53 0.91
C GLN A 62 -4.83 -23.15 0.78
N SER A 63 -5.14 -24.18 1.56
CA SER A 63 -6.45 -24.84 1.50
C SER A 63 -7.56 -24.02 2.18
N GLN A 64 -7.22 -23.18 3.16
CA GLN A 64 -8.16 -22.24 3.77
C GLN A 64 -8.44 -21.05 2.84
N SER A 65 -7.41 -20.46 2.23
CA SER A 65 -7.55 -19.32 1.32
C SER A 65 -8.51 -19.59 0.16
N VAL A 66 -8.48 -20.80 -0.42
CA VAL A 66 -9.43 -21.19 -1.47
C VAL A 66 -10.88 -21.18 -0.95
N LYS A 67 -11.11 -21.70 0.27
CA LYS A 67 -12.44 -21.72 0.89
C LYS A 67 -12.91 -20.31 1.25
N ASP A 68 -12.01 -19.47 1.76
CA ASP A 68 -12.30 -18.09 2.12
C ASP A 68 -12.72 -17.27 0.91
N ILE A 69 -12.04 -17.45 -0.22
CA ILE A 69 -12.40 -16.82 -1.50
C ILE A 69 -13.80 -17.26 -1.97
N VAL A 70 -14.11 -18.55 -1.91
CA VAL A 70 -15.43 -19.08 -2.29
C VAL A 70 -16.52 -18.53 -1.38
N MET A 71 -16.27 -18.51 -0.07
CA MET A 71 -17.22 -17.96 0.90
C MET A 71 -17.44 -16.47 0.67
N MET A 72 -16.38 -15.72 0.39
CA MET A 72 -16.45 -14.30 0.08
C MET A 72 -17.27 -14.05 -1.20
N GLU A 73 -17.08 -14.86 -2.24
CA GLU A 73 -17.88 -14.79 -3.47
C GLU A 73 -19.36 -15.04 -3.20
N VAL A 74 -19.69 -16.10 -2.44
CA VAL A 74 -21.08 -16.43 -2.09
C VAL A 74 -21.73 -15.29 -1.31
N LEU A 75 -21.01 -14.73 -0.31
CA LEU A 75 -21.52 -13.64 0.51
C LEU A 75 -21.74 -12.36 -0.31
N VAL A 76 -20.77 -11.98 -1.14
CA VAL A 76 -20.88 -10.77 -1.98
C VAL A 76 -22.02 -10.93 -3.00
N LYS A 77 -22.22 -12.12 -3.58
CA LYS A 77 -23.37 -12.40 -4.45
C LYS A 77 -24.70 -12.30 -3.70
N ALA A 78 -24.78 -12.85 -2.49
CA ALA A 78 -25.99 -12.79 -1.67
C ALA A 78 -26.34 -11.35 -1.27
N VAL A 79 -25.34 -10.55 -0.87
CA VAL A 79 -25.53 -9.13 -0.56
C VAL A 79 -25.93 -8.35 -1.81
N HIS A 80 -25.31 -8.60 -2.96
CA HIS A 80 -25.69 -7.96 -4.21
C HIS A 80 -27.13 -8.30 -4.63
N TRP A 81 -27.59 -9.53 -4.36
CA TRP A 81 -28.98 -9.91 -4.59
C TRP A 81 -29.97 -9.15 -3.69
N LEU A 82 -29.61 -8.93 -2.42
CA LEU A 82 -30.43 -8.15 -1.47
C LEU A 82 -30.35 -6.62 -1.73
N CYS A 83 -29.18 -6.15 -2.13
CA CYS A 83 -28.82 -4.75 -2.33
C CYS A 83 -28.09 -4.59 -3.66
N PRO A 84 -28.81 -4.43 -4.80
CA PRO A 84 -28.20 -4.35 -6.13
C PRO A 84 -27.19 -3.21 -6.30
N GLU A 85 -27.27 -2.15 -5.50
CA GLU A 85 -26.30 -1.05 -5.50
C GLU A 85 -24.94 -1.43 -4.87
N PHE A 86 -24.85 -2.58 -4.20
CA PHE A 86 -23.61 -3.07 -3.61
C PHE A 86 -22.70 -3.70 -4.68
N ALA A 87 -21.64 -2.98 -5.05
CA ALA A 87 -20.71 -3.37 -6.12
C ALA A 87 -19.31 -3.69 -5.58
N PHE A 88 -19.15 -4.84 -4.91
CA PHE A 88 -17.86 -5.33 -4.39
C PHE A 88 -17.33 -6.59 -5.10
N MET A 89 -17.97 -7.01 -6.19
CA MET A 89 -17.53 -8.21 -6.92
C MET A 89 -16.08 -8.07 -7.42
N TRP A 90 -15.68 -6.86 -7.83
CA TRP A 90 -14.32 -6.56 -8.26
C TRP A 90 -13.27 -6.89 -7.18
N LEU A 91 -13.60 -6.73 -5.89
CA LEU A 91 -12.69 -7.05 -4.79
C LEU A 91 -12.48 -8.56 -4.67
N VAL A 92 -13.54 -9.34 -4.92
CA VAL A 92 -13.48 -10.81 -4.95
C VAL A 92 -12.62 -11.28 -6.11
N ASP A 93 -12.79 -10.69 -7.29
CA ASP A 93 -12.02 -11.01 -8.47
C ASP A 93 -10.54 -10.67 -8.29
N GLU A 94 -10.23 -9.54 -7.67
CA GLU A 94 -8.86 -9.14 -7.35
C GLU A 94 -8.23 -10.09 -6.30
N ALA A 95 -8.97 -10.50 -5.27
CA ALA A 95 -8.50 -11.48 -4.30
C ALA A 95 -8.23 -12.85 -4.95
N LYS A 96 -9.12 -13.32 -5.84
CA LYS A 96 -8.92 -14.56 -6.63
C LYS A 96 -7.64 -14.53 -7.44
N LYS A 97 -7.34 -13.36 -8.03
CA LYS A 97 -6.15 -13.15 -8.85
C LYS A 97 -4.88 -13.08 -8.02
N ASN A 98 -4.89 -12.38 -6.89
CA ASN A 98 -3.68 -12.05 -6.12
C ASN A 98 -3.31 -13.09 -5.05
N MET A 99 -4.29 -13.72 -4.39
CA MET A 99 -4.02 -14.70 -3.32
C MET A 99 -3.11 -15.86 -3.76
N PRO A 100 -3.28 -16.47 -4.96
CA PRO A 100 -2.35 -17.51 -5.42
C PRO A 100 -0.92 -17.01 -5.63
N LEU A 101 -0.75 -15.71 -5.96
CA LEU A 101 0.55 -15.09 -6.18
C LEU A 101 1.27 -14.87 -4.85
N GLU A 102 0.53 -14.45 -3.83
CA GLU A 102 1.03 -14.24 -2.46
C GLU A 102 1.42 -15.57 -1.78
N LEU A 103 0.81 -16.68 -2.20
CA LEU A 103 1.11 -18.03 -1.73
C LEU A 103 2.23 -18.74 -2.52
N ASP A 104 2.86 -18.08 -3.49
CA ASP A 104 4.03 -18.62 -4.20
C ASP A 104 5.29 -17.85 -3.80
N PHE A 105 6.00 -18.35 -2.80
CA PHE A 105 7.21 -17.72 -2.28
C PHE A 105 8.37 -17.66 -3.25
N LEU A 106 8.37 -18.46 -4.32
CA LEU A 106 9.36 -18.29 -5.38
C LEU A 106 9.13 -16.99 -6.14
N ARG A 107 7.86 -16.57 -6.32
CA ARG A 107 7.53 -15.27 -6.93
C ARG A 107 7.95 -14.12 -6.02
N GLU A 108 7.73 -14.23 -4.72
CA GLU A 108 8.21 -13.24 -3.74
C GLU A 108 9.74 -13.07 -3.84
N GLY A 109 10.50 -14.17 -3.90
CA GLY A 109 11.95 -14.11 -4.11
C GLY A 109 12.36 -13.46 -5.43
N GLN A 110 11.63 -13.72 -6.53
CA GLN A 110 11.91 -13.13 -7.84
C GLN A 110 11.62 -11.62 -7.84
N ASN A 111 10.54 -11.20 -7.18
CA ASN A 111 10.24 -9.79 -6.98
C ASN A 111 11.33 -9.09 -6.17
N SER A 112 11.83 -9.74 -5.11
CA SER A 112 12.94 -9.25 -4.29
C SER A 112 14.18 -8.98 -5.16
N GLU A 113 14.65 -9.96 -5.94
CA GLU A 113 15.82 -9.77 -6.81
C GLU A 113 15.60 -8.71 -7.88
N LYS A 114 14.39 -8.66 -8.47
CA LYS A 114 14.04 -7.63 -9.45
C LYS A 114 14.14 -6.23 -8.83
N VAL A 115 13.64 -6.03 -7.61
CA VAL A 115 13.71 -4.73 -6.91
C VAL A 115 15.15 -4.40 -6.51
N ALA A 116 15.91 -5.39 -6.03
CA ALA A 116 17.31 -5.22 -5.69
C ALA A 116 18.13 -4.71 -6.89
N ASN A 117 17.91 -5.29 -8.07
CA ASN A 117 18.57 -4.87 -9.31
C ASN A 117 18.07 -3.51 -9.81
N MET A 118 16.75 -3.30 -9.80
CA MET A 118 16.10 -2.08 -10.29
C MET A 118 16.51 -0.84 -9.51
N LEU A 119 16.77 -0.99 -8.21
CA LEU A 119 17.06 0.10 -7.27
C LEU A 119 18.51 0.06 -6.75
N ALA A 120 19.41 -0.67 -7.41
CA ALA A 120 20.80 -0.86 -6.98
C ALA A 120 21.61 0.45 -6.86
N HIS A 121 21.17 1.52 -7.53
CA HIS A 121 21.78 2.84 -7.45
C HIS A 121 21.44 3.60 -6.15
N PHE A 122 20.52 3.11 -5.32
CA PHE A 122 20.26 3.67 -3.99
C PHE A 122 21.16 3.01 -2.94
N PRO A 123 22.26 3.66 -2.51
CA PRO A 123 23.24 3.03 -1.61
C PRO A 123 22.73 2.83 -0.18
N PHE A 124 21.61 3.46 0.16
CA PHE A 124 20.93 3.32 1.46
C PHE A 124 19.90 2.20 1.47
N LEU A 125 19.57 1.60 0.32
CA LEU A 125 18.59 0.52 0.22
C LEU A 125 19.28 -0.84 0.27
N LYS A 126 18.79 -1.70 1.14
CA LYS A 126 19.14 -3.11 1.23
C LYS A 126 17.91 -3.95 0.88
N VAL A 127 18.10 -4.93 0.01
CA VAL A 127 17.14 -6.01 -0.21
C VAL A 127 17.87 -7.31 0.13
N PRO A 128 17.34 -8.15 1.05
CA PRO A 128 17.96 -9.41 1.43
C PRO A 128 18.17 -10.34 0.24
N LYS A 129 19.36 -10.96 0.14
CA LYS A 129 19.63 -11.95 -0.91
C LYS A 129 18.83 -13.23 -0.66
N ILE A 130 18.29 -13.80 -1.72
CA ILE A 130 17.55 -15.06 -1.64
C ILE A 130 18.52 -16.24 -1.71
N HIS A 131 18.29 -17.25 -0.86
CA HIS A 131 18.96 -18.54 -0.90
C HIS A 131 18.06 -19.53 -1.64
N TRP A 132 18.20 -19.56 -2.97
CA TRP A 132 17.33 -20.32 -3.87
C TRP A 132 17.41 -21.84 -3.66
N ASP A 133 18.59 -22.33 -3.32
CA ASP A 133 18.86 -23.72 -2.95
C ASP A 133 18.09 -24.18 -1.71
N LEU A 134 17.66 -23.23 -0.87
CA LEU A 134 16.90 -23.46 0.35
C LEU A 134 15.47 -22.89 0.26
N SER A 135 14.99 -22.60 -0.95
CA SER A 135 13.68 -21.98 -1.17
C SER A 135 12.78 -22.86 -2.04
N THR A 136 11.50 -22.85 -1.72
CA THR A 136 10.43 -23.56 -2.43
C THR A 136 9.20 -22.66 -2.51
N LYS A 137 8.11 -23.13 -3.12
CA LYS A 137 6.84 -22.37 -3.13
C LYS A 137 6.29 -22.04 -1.73
N ARG A 138 6.67 -22.81 -0.70
CA ARG A 138 6.15 -22.68 0.67
C ARG A 138 7.18 -22.22 1.70
N ILE A 139 8.45 -22.16 1.30
CA ILE A 139 9.58 -21.78 2.16
C ILE A 139 10.42 -20.75 1.40
N LEU A 140 10.58 -19.56 1.94
CA LEU A 140 11.51 -18.55 1.40
C LEU A 140 12.67 -18.39 2.38
N THR A 141 13.88 -18.68 1.92
CA THR A 141 15.09 -18.47 2.71
C THR A 141 15.84 -17.26 2.17
N MET A 142 16.16 -16.30 3.03
CA MET A 142 16.85 -15.07 2.65
C MET A 142 17.90 -14.66 3.69
N GLU A 143 18.83 -13.79 3.28
CA GLU A 143 19.80 -13.16 4.18
C GLU A 143 19.09 -12.56 5.41
N PHE A 144 19.58 -12.86 6.62
CA PHE A 144 19.00 -12.28 7.81
C PHE A 144 19.36 -10.79 7.91
N ALA A 145 18.33 -9.94 7.98
CA ALA A 145 18.50 -8.50 8.16
C ALA A 145 18.33 -8.10 9.63
N GLU A 146 19.22 -7.23 10.11
CA GLU A 146 19.16 -6.65 11.44
C GLU A 146 18.66 -5.21 11.36
N GLY A 147 17.99 -4.74 12.41
CA GLY A 147 17.51 -3.37 12.50
C GLY A 147 16.29 -3.25 13.40
N GLY A 148 15.85 -2.01 13.63
CA GLY A 148 14.56 -1.70 14.24
C GLY A 148 13.50 -1.52 13.16
N GLN A 149 12.23 -1.70 13.51
CA GLN A 149 11.14 -1.39 12.59
C GLN A 149 11.10 0.12 12.31
N VAL A 150 10.70 0.52 11.10
CA VAL A 150 10.65 1.94 10.69
C VAL A 150 9.74 2.81 11.56
N ASN A 151 8.76 2.22 12.23
CA ASN A 151 7.85 2.90 13.16
C ASN A 151 8.38 2.95 14.62
N ASP A 152 9.53 2.34 14.91
CA ASP A 152 10.15 2.36 16.24
C ASP A 152 11.02 3.61 16.43
N ARG A 153 10.37 4.67 16.94
CA ARG A 153 11.04 5.95 17.22
C ARG A 153 12.08 5.86 18.33
N GLU A 154 11.89 4.96 19.30
CA GLU A 154 12.83 4.79 20.40
C GLU A 154 14.12 4.13 19.92
N TYR A 155 14.00 3.10 19.08
CA TYR A 155 15.13 2.48 18.40
C TYR A 155 15.91 3.51 17.58
N MET A 156 15.22 4.29 16.73
CA MET A 156 15.89 5.30 15.90
C MET A 156 16.63 6.34 16.75
N LYS A 157 16.01 6.84 17.82
CA LYS A 157 16.65 7.79 18.76
C LYS A 157 17.89 7.17 19.44
N LYS A 158 17.77 5.93 19.91
CA LYS A 158 18.87 5.20 20.58
C LYS A 158 20.06 4.96 19.65
N HIS A 159 19.82 4.76 18.36
CA HIS A 159 20.86 4.47 17.36
C HIS A 159 21.27 5.69 16.52
N GLY A 160 20.79 6.89 16.88
CA GLY A 160 21.12 8.15 16.19
C GLY A 160 20.70 8.17 14.73
N ILE A 161 19.57 7.53 14.40
CA ILE A 161 19.01 7.50 13.03
C ILE A 161 18.09 8.71 12.87
N ASP A 162 18.32 9.50 11.82
CA ASP A 162 17.47 10.65 11.49
C ASP A 162 16.19 10.17 10.79
N VAL A 163 15.04 10.47 11.41
CA VAL A 163 13.72 10.13 10.89
C VAL A 163 13.42 10.87 9.58
N ASN A 164 13.93 12.09 9.42
CA ASN A 164 13.73 12.86 8.18
C ASN A 164 14.50 12.24 7.02
N GLU A 165 15.74 11.80 7.25
CA GLU A 165 16.53 11.07 6.26
C GLU A 165 15.83 9.77 5.83
N ILE A 166 15.29 9.00 6.78
CA ILE A 166 14.49 7.79 6.50
C ILE A 166 13.27 8.12 5.64
N SER A 167 12.52 9.16 6.01
CA SER A 167 11.31 9.56 5.29
C SER A 167 11.63 10.00 3.86
N GLU A 168 12.68 10.80 3.66
CA GLU A 168 13.13 11.24 2.33
C GLU A 168 13.58 10.06 1.46
N ASN A 169 14.36 9.13 2.03
CA ASN A 169 14.88 7.97 1.32
C ASN A 169 13.77 6.96 0.95
N LEU A 170 12.79 6.74 1.84
CA LEU A 170 11.58 5.99 1.51
C LEU A 170 10.78 6.68 0.41
N GLY A 171 10.65 8.01 0.48
CA GLY A 171 10.05 8.81 -0.58
C GLY A 171 10.71 8.59 -1.93
N LYS A 172 12.04 8.58 -1.99
CA LYS A 172 12.81 8.28 -3.22
C LYS A 172 12.55 6.87 -3.75
N ILE A 173 12.58 5.86 -2.88
CA ILE A 173 12.31 4.45 -3.24
C ILE A 173 10.92 4.31 -3.88
N TYR A 174 9.87 4.78 -3.21
CA TYR A 174 8.50 4.65 -3.71
C TYR A 174 8.24 5.54 -4.92
N SER A 175 8.82 6.75 -4.97
CA SER A 175 8.71 7.62 -6.14
C SER A 175 9.32 6.97 -7.38
N GLU A 176 10.46 6.30 -7.26
CA GLU A 176 11.06 5.59 -8.40
C GLU A 176 10.20 4.40 -8.84
N MET A 177 9.71 3.59 -7.89
CA MET A 177 8.80 2.47 -8.19
C MET A 177 7.53 2.93 -8.92
N ILE A 178 6.91 4.02 -8.47
CA ILE A 178 5.64 4.53 -8.99
C ILE A 178 5.84 5.32 -10.29
N PHE A 179 6.65 6.37 -10.25
CA PHE A 179 6.69 7.37 -11.33
C PHE A 179 7.67 7.03 -12.43
N VAL A 180 8.75 6.28 -12.15
CA VAL A 180 9.81 6.00 -13.12
C VAL A 180 9.71 4.59 -13.67
N ARG A 181 9.59 3.59 -12.79
CA ARG A 181 9.67 2.17 -13.15
C ARG A 181 8.31 1.55 -13.46
N GLY A 182 7.25 2.00 -12.79
CA GLY A 182 5.92 1.39 -12.89
C GLY A 182 5.85 -0.03 -12.32
N PHE A 183 6.78 -0.41 -11.44
CA PHE A 183 6.75 -1.68 -10.71
C PHE A 183 6.64 -1.35 -9.22
N VAL A 184 5.41 -1.43 -8.71
CA VAL A 184 5.03 -0.79 -7.45
C VAL A 184 4.80 -1.84 -6.38
N HIS A 185 5.45 -1.67 -5.24
CA HIS A 185 5.14 -2.44 -4.05
C HIS A 185 3.82 -1.97 -3.45
N CYS A 186 2.85 -2.86 -3.32
CA CYS A 186 1.48 -2.52 -2.89
C CYS A 186 1.19 -2.81 -1.42
N ASP A 187 2.17 -3.29 -0.64
CA ASP A 187 2.02 -3.51 0.81
C ASP A 187 3.21 -2.94 1.61
N PRO A 188 3.38 -1.61 1.63
CA PRO A 188 4.49 -0.93 2.32
C PRO A 188 4.30 -0.91 3.85
N HIS A 189 3.89 -2.02 4.47
CA HIS A 189 3.60 -2.09 5.88
C HIS A 189 4.87 -1.81 6.72
N PRO A 190 4.81 -1.01 7.81
CA PRO A 190 5.99 -0.68 8.61
C PRO A 190 6.77 -1.90 9.14
N GLY A 191 6.08 -3.01 9.39
CA GLY A 191 6.70 -4.28 9.79
C GLY A 191 7.61 -4.93 8.75
N ASN A 192 7.49 -4.54 7.47
CA ASN A 192 8.31 -5.04 6.37
C ASN A 192 9.51 -4.13 6.07
N VAL A 193 9.70 -3.07 6.85
CA VAL A 193 10.77 -2.08 6.66
C VAL A 193 11.60 -2.01 7.93
N LEU A 194 12.86 -2.43 7.82
CA LEU A 194 13.83 -2.26 8.89
C LEU A 194 14.72 -1.06 8.61
N VAL A 195 15.16 -0.41 9.69
CA VAL A 195 16.13 0.67 9.66
C VAL A 195 17.28 0.34 10.58
N ARG A 196 18.50 0.62 10.14
CA ARG A 196 19.68 0.54 11.00
C ARG A 196 20.71 1.58 10.60
N ASN A 197 21.61 1.89 11.52
CA ASN A 197 22.81 2.63 11.20
C ASN A 197 23.92 1.62 10.83
N CYS A 198 24.45 1.68 9.61
CA CYS A 198 25.46 0.74 9.16
C CYS A 198 26.75 0.94 9.96
N PRO A 199 27.25 -0.07 10.71
CA PRO A 199 28.38 0.11 11.61
C PRO A 199 29.68 0.58 10.93
N LYS A 200 29.85 0.22 9.65
CA LYS A 200 31.07 0.53 8.87
C LYS A 200 31.05 1.92 8.26
N SER A 201 29.90 2.36 7.74
CA SER A 201 29.79 3.63 7.01
C SER A 201 29.18 4.76 7.85
N LYS A 202 28.59 4.43 9.01
CA LYS A 202 27.73 5.34 9.81
C LYS A 202 26.58 5.96 9.01
N LYS A 203 26.21 5.34 7.88
CA LYS A 203 25.09 5.77 7.06
C LYS A 203 23.86 4.96 7.42
N THR A 204 22.72 5.63 7.38
CA THR A 204 21.42 5.01 7.53
C THR A 204 21.16 4.02 6.39
N GLU A 205 20.69 2.83 6.73
CA GLU A 205 20.31 1.76 5.80
C GLU A 205 18.85 1.39 6.05
N ILE A 206 18.10 1.28 4.96
CA ILE A 206 16.71 0.83 4.92
C ILE A 206 16.70 -0.56 4.30
N THR A 207 16.13 -1.54 4.99
CA THR A 207 15.92 -2.88 4.44
C THR A 207 14.45 -3.12 4.15
N LEU A 208 14.12 -3.49 2.91
CA LEU A 208 12.79 -3.99 2.53
C LEU A 208 12.78 -5.51 2.63
N LEU A 209 11.83 -6.06 3.41
CA LEU A 209 11.78 -7.49 3.73
C LEU A 209 10.77 -8.27 2.87
N ASP A 210 9.57 -7.72 2.71
CA ASP A 210 8.47 -8.43 2.03
C ASP A 210 8.39 -7.98 0.59
N HIS A 211 8.30 -8.95 -0.32
CA HIS A 211 8.12 -8.68 -1.74
C HIS A 211 6.97 -9.46 -2.38
N GLY A 212 5.99 -9.87 -1.57
CA GLY A 212 4.87 -10.70 -2.00
C GLY A 212 3.89 -9.98 -2.92
N LEU A 213 3.67 -8.68 -2.70
CA LEU A 213 2.66 -7.91 -3.43
C LEU A 213 3.25 -6.74 -4.24
N TYR A 214 3.34 -6.98 -5.55
CA TYR A 214 3.72 -5.98 -6.55
C TYR A 214 2.71 -5.90 -7.68
N GLN A 215 2.51 -4.70 -8.21
CA GLN A 215 1.75 -4.45 -9.44
C GLN A 215 2.62 -3.76 -10.49
N VAL A 216 2.35 -4.07 -11.76
CA VAL A 216 2.92 -3.36 -12.90
C VAL A 216 1.90 -2.34 -13.38
N LEU A 217 2.29 -1.07 -13.42
CA LEU A 217 1.47 0.00 -13.98
C LEU A 217 1.65 0.05 -15.49
N GLU A 218 0.54 0.01 -16.22
CA GLU A 218 0.54 0.24 -17.66
C GLU A 218 1.14 1.62 -17.99
N PRO A 219 1.91 1.77 -19.08
CA PRO A 219 2.61 3.02 -19.39
C PRO A 219 1.69 4.25 -19.42
N ASP A 220 0.53 4.14 -20.07
CA ASP A 220 -0.42 5.24 -20.17
C ASP A 220 -1.04 5.60 -18.81
N PHE A 221 -1.39 4.59 -18.02
CA PHE A 221 -1.90 4.79 -16.67
C PHE A 221 -0.87 5.50 -15.79
N ARG A 222 0.40 5.07 -15.84
CA ARG A 222 1.50 5.70 -15.09
C ARG A 222 1.72 7.15 -15.53
N LEU A 223 1.71 7.43 -16.84
CA LEU A 223 1.87 8.79 -17.35
C LEU A 223 0.73 9.71 -16.94
N ASP A 224 -0.51 9.23 -16.98
CA ASP A 224 -1.66 10.01 -16.50
C ASP A 224 -1.59 10.24 -14.98
N TYR A 225 -1.11 9.26 -14.22
CA TYR A 225 -0.86 9.42 -12.79
C TYR A 225 0.25 10.45 -12.50
N CYS A 226 1.36 10.45 -13.25
CA CYS A 226 2.40 11.48 -13.16
C CYS A 226 1.83 12.88 -13.43
N ARG A 227 1.01 13.01 -14.49
CA ARG A 227 0.41 14.30 -14.87
C ARG A 227 -0.63 14.78 -13.86
N LEU A 228 -1.38 13.87 -13.24
CA LEU A 228 -2.27 14.19 -12.13
C LEU A 228 -1.48 14.80 -10.97
N TRP A 229 -0.39 14.17 -10.53
CA TRP A 229 0.44 14.72 -9.45
C TRP A 229 1.06 16.08 -9.80
N GLN A 230 1.51 16.27 -11.04
CA GLN A 230 1.97 17.60 -11.49
C GLN A 230 0.87 18.66 -11.41
N ALA A 231 -0.36 18.31 -11.81
CA ALA A 231 -1.51 19.21 -11.72
C ALA A 231 -1.86 19.55 -10.26
N LEU A 232 -1.87 18.56 -9.37
CA LEU A 232 -2.12 18.74 -7.93
C LEU A 232 -1.09 19.65 -7.26
N ILE A 233 0.19 19.49 -7.60
CA ILE A 233 1.28 20.33 -7.06
C ILE A 233 1.14 21.78 -7.54
N ARG A 234 0.73 21.98 -8.79
CA ARG A 234 0.60 23.31 -9.42
C ARG A 234 -0.75 23.99 -9.16
N GLY A 235 -1.72 23.29 -8.57
CA GLY A 235 -3.10 23.79 -8.44
C GLY A 235 -3.84 23.90 -9.79
N ASP A 236 -3.46 23.11 -10.81
CA ASP A 236 -4.14 23.09 -12.10
C ASP A 236 -5.39 22.19 -12.04
N MET A 237 -6.53 22.77 -11.66
CA MET A 237 -7.77 22.02 -11.51
C MET A 237 -8.30 21.41 -12.79
N SER A 238 -8.02 22.03 -13.95
CA SER A 238 -8.39 21.46 -15.25
C SER A 238 -7.61 20.18 -15.53
N GLY A 239 -6.32 20.17 -15.18
CA GLY A 239 -5.47 18.98 -15.21
C GLY A 239 -5.92 17.93 -14.21
N VAL A 240 -6.22 18.32 -12.96
CA VAL A 240 -6.69 17.41 -11.91
C VAL A 240 -7.95 16.69 -12.36
N GLU A 241 -8.95 17.40 -12.86
CA GLU A 241 -10.18 16.78 -13.39
C GLU A 241 -9.87 15.84 -14.55
N ARG A 242 -9.14 16.33 -15.56
CA ARG A 242 -8.84 15.57 -16.78
C ARG A 242 -8.15 14.25 -16.48
N TYR A 243 -7.07 14.27 -15.69
CA TYR A 243 -6.29 13.06 -15.44
C TYR A 243 -6.97 12.13 -14.44
N SER A 244 -7.73 12.66 -13.47
CA SER A 244 -8.56 11.83 -12.59
C SER A 244 -9.64 11.07 -13.37
N ARG A 245 -10.31 11.72 -14.33
CA ARG A 245 -11.29 11.04 -15.20
C ARG A 245 -10.63 9.94 -16.04
N ARG A 246 -9.43 10.17 -16.58
CA ARG A 246 -8.66 9.16 -17.33
C ARG A 246 -8.22 7.96 -16.47
N LEU A 247 -8.02 8.17 -15.17
CA LEU A 247 -7.74 7.12 -14.20
C LEU A 247 -9.01 6.42 -13.68
N GLY A 248 -10.19 6.76 -14.20
CA GLY A 248 -11.46 6.11 -13.86
C GLY A 248 -12.23 6.75 -12.70
N ALA A 249 -11.78 7.90 -12.16
CA ALA A 249 -12.49 8.56 -11.06
C ALA A 249 -13.81 9.25 -11.48
N GLY A 250 -14.01 9.49 -12.77
CA GLY A 250 -15.22 10.14 -13.30
C GLY A 250 -15.51 11.48 -12.59
N ASP A 251 -16.77 11.70 -12.22
CA ASP A 251 -17.20 12.91 -11.50
C ASP A 251 -16.78 12.94 -10.03
N LEU A 252 -16.25 11.83 -9.51
CA LEU A 252 -15.68 11.74 -8.16
C LEU A 252 -14.22 12.24 -8.11
N PHE A 253 -13.72 12.90 -9.16
CA PHE A 253 -12.37 13.45 -9.17
C PHE A 253 -12.02 14.33 -7.96
N PRO A 254 -12.94 15.14 -7.36
CA PRO A 254 -12.58 15.93 -6.19
C PRO A 254 -12.28 15.06 -4.98
N LEU A 255 -13.10 14.02 -4.81
CA LEU A 255 -12.95 13.03 -3.75
C LEU A 255 -11.65 12.23 -3.94
N PHE A 256 -11.42 11.79 -5.18
CA PHE A 256 -10.22 11.05 -5.54
C PHE A 256 -8.95 11.87 -5.27
N ALA A 257 -8.93 13.16 -5.64
CA ALA A 257 -7.83 14.06 -5.35
C ALA A 257 -7.57 14.20 -3.84
N CYS A 258 -8.61 14.42 -3.03
CA CYS A 258 -8.48 14.53 -1.56
C CYS A 258 -7.93 13.23 -0.94
N VAL A 259 -8.45 12.07 -1.35
CA VAL A 259 -7.99 10.76 -0.87
C VAL A 259 -6.54 10.52 -1.26
N LEU A 260 -6.17 10.85 -2.50
CA LEU A 260 -4.83 10.64 -3.03
C LEU A 260 -3.78 11.48 -2.29
N THR A 261 -4.11 12.73 -1.96
CA THR A 261 -3.19 13.64 -1.30
C THR A 261 -3.27 13.57 0.22
N ALA A 262 -4.31 12.93 0.77
CA ALA A 262 -4.72 13.04 2.17
C ALA A 262 -4.82 14.53 2.61
N ARG A 263 -5.38 15.38 1.75
CA ARG A 263 -5.55 16.82 1.99
C ARG A 263 -7.00 17.22 1.83
N SER A 264 -7.36 18.33 2.46
CA SER A 264 -8.67 18.95 2.26
C SER A 264 -8.85 19.46 0.82
N TRP A 265 -10.11 19.58 0.36
CA TRP A 265 -10.39 20.12 -0.97
C TRP A 265 -9.87 21.55 -1.15
N THR A 266 -9.90 22.36 -0.08
CA THR A 266 -9.36 23.72 -0.08
C THR A 266 -7.86 23.72 -0.37
N ALA A 267 -7.10 22.80 0.23
CA ALA A 267 -5.67 22.65 -0.03
C ALA A 267 -5.40 22.11 -1.44
N VAL A 268 -6.20 21.15 -1.93
CA VAL A 268 -6.10 20.64 -3.31
C VAL A 268 -6.32 21.77 -4.32
N ASN A 269 -7.36 22.58 -4.13
CA ASN A 269 -7.73 23.66 -5.05
C ASN A 269 -6.71 24.80 -5.08
N ALA A 270 -6.02 25.08 -3.96
CA ALA A 270 -4.97 26.10 -3.89
C ALA A 270 -3.57 25.59 -4.36
N GLY A 271 -3.46 24.30 -4.65
CA GLY A 271 -2.19 23.60 -4.86
C GLY A 271 -1.61 23.09 -3.54
N ILE A 272 -1.32 21.79 -3.48
CA ILE A 272 -0.98 21.09 -2.22
C ILE A 272 0.33 21.57 -1.58
N SER A 273 1.21 22.21 -2.36
CA SER A 273 2.46 22.80 -1.88
C SER A 273 2.30 24.22 -1.35
N SER A 274 1.20 24.90 -1.69
CA SER A 274 0.95 26.30 -1.32
C SER A 274 0.34 26.47 0.07
N VAL A 275 -0.23 25.39 0.63
CA VAL A 275 -0.94 25.40 1.91
C VAL A 275 -0.25 24.45 2.89
N PRO A 276 0.15 24.88 4.09
CA PRO A 276 0.73 24.00 5.10
C PRO A 276 -0.30 22.98 5.61
N VAL A 277 0.16 21.80 6.01
CA VAL A 277 -0.69 20.76 6.60
C VAL A 277 -1.14 21.21 8.00
N THR A 278 -2.43 21.15 8.29
CA THR A 278 -2.99 21.52 9.60
C THR A 278 -3.40 20.28 10.41
N HIS A 279 -3.42 20.41 11.74
CA HIS A 279 -3.86 19.32 12.64
C HIS A 279 -5.31 18.86 12.40
N SER A 280 -6.17 19.72 11.84
CA SER A 280 -7.54 19.36 11.44
C SER A 280 -7.59 18.36 10.27
N GLU A 281 -6.58 18.38 9.38
CA GLU A 281 -6.50 17.43 8.25
C GLU A 281 -6.14 16.01 8.71
N HIS A 282 -5.64 15.81 9.94
CA HIS A 282 -5.36 14.48 10.50
C HIS A 282 -6.61 13.78 11.07
N GLY A 283 -7.75 14.49 11.22
CA GLY A 283 -8.99 13.99 11.82
C GLY A 283 -10.21 13.95 10.88
N ASP A 284 -10.19 14.71 9.78
CA ASP A 284 -11.29 14.77 8.82
C ASP A 284 -11.12 13.76 7.67
N ALA A 285 -11.20 12.47 7.99
CA ALA A 285 -11.67 11.45 7.05
C ALA A 285 -13.21 11.52 6.88
N ASN A 286 -13.86 12.60 7.31
CA ASN A 286 -15.24 12.89 7.01
C ASN A 286 -15.34 13.42 5.58
N LEU A 287 -15.47 12.50 4.63
CA LEU A 287 -15.81 12.76 3.24
C LEU A 287 -17.26 13.33 3.16
N ARG A 288 -17.49 14.55 3.64
CA ARG A 288 -18.66 15.32 3.19
C ARG A 288 -18.44 15.60 1.71
N LYS A 289 -19.41 15.26 0.85
CA LYS A 289 -19.37 15.61 -0.58
C LYS A 289 -18.93 17.06 -0.70
N PRO A 290 -17.80 17.37 -1.38
CA PRO A 290 -17.45 18.75 -1.61
C PRO A 290 -18.60 19.39 -2.38
N GLN A 291 -19.18 20.46 -1.84
CA GLN A 291 -20.16 21.24 -2.55
C GLN A 291 -19.44 21.87 -3.74
N CYS A 292 -19.70 21.35 -4.95
CA CYS A 292 -19.37 22.08 -6.16
C CYS A 292 -20.06 23.45 -6.09
N PRO A 293 -19.36 24.56 -6.33
CA PRO A 293 -20.04 25.82 -6.55
C PRO A 293 -20.98 25.66 -7.76
N PRO A 294 -22.20 26.24 -7.71
CA PRO A 294 -23.12 26.16 -8.83
C PRO A 294 -22.46 26.73 -10.10
N PRO A 295 -22.76 26.16 -11.28
CA PRO A 295 -22.22 26.69 -12.53
C PRO A 295 -22.60 28.16 -12.67
N ALA A 296 -21.63 28.99 -13.05
CA ALA A 296 -21.84 30.41 -13.28
C ALA A 296 -23.04 30.61 -14.22
N GLU A 297 -24.05 31.32 -13.74
CA GLU A 297 -25.22 31.69 -14.53
C GLU A 297 -24.76 32.37 -15.82
N LYS A 298 -25.18 31.81 -16.96
CA LYS A 298 -25.07 32.49 -18.23
C LYS A 298 -25.85 33.80 -18.10
N LYS A 299 -25.15 34.94 -18.19
CA LYS A 299 -25.79 36.23 -18.44
C LYS A 299 -26.56 36.13 -19.76
N GLU A 300 -27.85 35.86 -19.67
CA GLU A 300 -28.76 36.10 -20.77
C GLU A 300 -28.79 37.60 -21.06
N LYS A 301 -28.48 37.92 -22.31
CA LYS A 301 -28.56 39.26 -22.86
C LYS A 301 -30.02 39.70 -22.77
N GLY A 302 -30.23 40.90 -22.23
CA GLY A 302 -31.54 41.47 -22.01
C GLY A 302 -32.35 41.69 -23.28
N GLU A 303 -33.66 41.70 -23.09
CA GLU A 303 -34.60 42.43 -23.93
C GLU A 303 -35.62 43.12 -23.04
N SER A 304 -35.93 44.33 -23.46
CA SER A 304 -36.70 45.41 -22.84
C SER A 304 -38.21 45.16 -22.77
N GLY A 305 -38.87 45.66 -21.71
CA GLY A 305 -40.33 45.79 -21.66
C GLY A 305 -40.82 46.47 -20.37
N GLU A 306 -41.46 47.63 -20.56
CA GLU A 306 -41.98 48.67 -19.64
C GLU A 306 -42.89 48.27 -18.43
N PRO A 307 -43.19 49.25 -17.52
CA PRO A 307 -43.78 49.01 -16.20
C PRO A 307 -45.29 49.28 -16.11
N GLY A 308 -45.96 48.53 -15.24
CA GLY A 308 -47.29 48.79 -14.69
C GLY A 308 -47.52 47.76 -13.58
N GLY A 309 -48.06 48.03 -12.41
CA GLY A 309 -48.90 49.10 -11.92
C GLY A 309 -49.74 48.45 -10.81
N ASP A 310 -49.65 49.03 -9.61
CA ASP A 310 -50.58 48.97 -8.48
C ASP A 310 -51.06 47.66 -7.82
N ASP A 311 -50.94 47.73 -6.49
CA ASP A 311 -51.95 47.45 -5.47
C ASP A 311 -52.22 46.07 -4.84
N THR A 312 -52.28 46.17 -3.49
CA THR A 312 -53.05 45.39 -2.50
C THR A 312 -52.46 44.11 -1.88
N ASN A 313 -51.96 44.30 -0.65
CA ASN A 313 -52.37 43.62 0.59
C ASN A 313 -53.22 42.33 0.43
N LEU A 314 -52.75 41.22 0.99
CA LEU A 314 -53.40 40.59 2.15
C LEU A 314 -52.49 39.53 2.80
N SER A 315 -52.21 39.76 4.07
CA SER A 315 -51.76 38.79 5.07
C SER A 315 -52.79 37.67 5.29
N LEU A 316 -52.34 36.44 5.58
CA LEU A 316 -52.87 35.53 6.61
C LEU A 316 -52.01 34.26 6.71
N HIS A 317 -51.34 34.08 7.86
CA HIS A 317 -50.85 32.81 8.42
C HIS A 317 -52.05 31.97 8.95
N PRO A 318 -51.84 30.80 9.58
CA PRO A 318 -51.31 29.54 9.06
C PRO A 318 -52.26 28.35 9.39
N TYR A 319 -52.01 27.16 8.83
CA TYR A 319 -52.25 25.87 9.48
C TYR A 319 -51.26 24.85 8.93
#